data_AF-A0A7C9EE26-F1
#
_entry.id   AF-A0A7C9EE26-F1
#
_cell.length_a   1.000
_cell.length_b   1.000
_cell.length_c   1.000
_cell.angle_alpha   90.00
_cell.angle_beta   90.00
_cell.angle_gamma   90.00
#
_symmetry.space_group_name_H-M   'P 1'
#
loop_
_entity.id
_entity.type
_entity.pdbx_description
1 polymer ?
#
loop_
_entity_poly.entity_id
_entity_poly.type
_entity_poly.pdbx_seq_one_letter_code
_entity_poly.pdbx_strand_id
1 'polypeptide(L)'
;VNYFFPVNKGRTVKAAVFSGANPELVYKLFHYGLLSELFIHPEDKDTLKFFSEGFKKAIKRYQMALAKDREIFLNILSTHPYFNQEGSIRFASRSYIEIGISTGIRYPSMEVPIPATEPYWV
;
A
#
# COMPACT_ATOMS: atom_id res chain seq x y z
N VAL A 1 -6.14 -15.98 -6.57
CA VAL A 1 -6.84 -14.75 -6.12
C VAL A 1 -5.90 -13.59 -6.37
N ASN A 2 -6.35 -12.51 -7.02
CA ASN A 2 -5.53 -11.31 -7.19
C ASN A 2 -5.53 -10.53 -5.87
N TYR A 3 -4.35 -10.38 -5.25
CA TYR A 3 -4.19 -9.69 -3.97
C TYR A 3 -3.83 -8.20 -4.13
N PHE A 4 -3.80 -7.69 -5.36
CA PHE A 4 -3.60 -6.27 -5.62
C PHE A 4 -4.25 -5.85 -6.95
N PHE A 5 -4.51 -4.55 -7.09
CA PHE A 5 -4.99 -3.92 -8.32
C PHE A 5 -4.41 -2.50 -8.44
N PRO A 6 -4.30 -1.98 -9.67
CA PRO A 6 -3.80 -0.64 -9.89
C PRO A 6 -4.84 0.42 -9.51
N VAL A 7 -4.36 1.53 -8.96
CA VAL A 7 -5.12 2.72 -8.60
C VAL A 7 -4.50 3.91 -9.33
N ASN A 8 -5.29 4.56 -10.18
CA ASN A 8 -4.87 5.77 -10.85
C ASN A 8 -4.84 6.94 -9.84
N LYS A 9 -3.66 7.53 -9.63
CA LYS A 9 -3.45 8.73 -8.80
C LYS A 9 -3.00 9.91 -9.66
N GLY A 10 -3.62 10.06 -10.84
CA GLY A 10 -3.34 11.11 -11.80
C GLY A 10 -2.13 10.79 -12.67
N ARG A 11 -0.95 11.33 -12.31
CA ARG A 11 0.29 11.17 -13.10
C ARG A 11 1.02 9.84 -12.87
N THR A 12 0.53 9.00 -11.97
CA THR A 12 1.16 7.75 -11.56
C THR A 12 0.10 6.71 -11.26
N VAL A 13 0.43 5.45 -11.54
CA VAL A 13 -0.35 4.27 -11.14
C VAL A 13 0.30 3.68 -9.90
N LYS A 14 -0.48 3.58 -8.83
CA LYS A 14 -0.08 2.95 -7.57
C LYS A 14 -0.85 1.65 -7.37
N ALA A 15 -0.43 0.83 -6.41
CA ALA A 15 -1.10 -0.41 -6.07
C ALA A 15 -1.94 -0.24 -4.81
N ALA A 16 -3.13 -0.81 -4.80
CA ALA A 16 -3.84 -1.11 -3.59
C ALA A 16 -3.85 -2.63 -3.38
N VAL A 17 -3.55 -3.04 -2.15
CA VAL A 17 -3.15 -4.42 -1.83
C VAL A 17 -4.02 -4.95 -0.70
N PHE A 18 -4.50 -6.18 -0.86
CA PHE A 18 -5.31 -6.89 0.12
C PHE A 18 -4.48 -7.76 1.05
N SER A 19 -5.06 -8.08 2.20
CA SER A 19 -4.48 -9.01 3.18
C SER A 19 -4.17 -10.36 2.52
N GLY A 20 -3.08 -11.00 2.93
CA GLY A 20 -2.61 -12.25 2.33
C GLY A 20 -1.78 -12.10 1.05
N ALA A 21 -1.51 -10.87 0.60
CA ALA A 21 -0.50 -10.61 -0.43
C ALA A 21 0.90 -11.04 0.02
N ASN A 22 1.79 -11.32 -0.94
CA ASN A 22 3.19 -11.61 -0.63
C ASN A 22 3.82 -10.44 0.16
N PRO A 23 4.31 -10.65 1.40
CA PRO A 23 4.80 -9.56 2.25
C PRO A 23 6.00 -8.80 1.68
N GLU A 24 6.86 -9.47 0.91
CA GLU A 24 8.02 -8.83 0.29
C GLU A 24 7.58 -7.88 -0.83
N LEU A 25 6.59 -8.29 -1.63
CA LEU A 25 5.98 -7.44 -2.65
C LEU A 25 5.33 -6.21 -2.01
N VAL A 26 4.53 -6.39 -0.94
CA VAL A 26 3.89 -5.28 -0.22
C VAL A 26 4.94 -4.29 0.26
N TYR A 27 6.02 -4.79 0.88
CA TYR A 27 7.10 -3.95 1.37
C TYR A 27 7.85 -3.23 0.25
N LYS A 28 8.14 -3.90 -0.88
CA LYS A 28 8.76 -3.26 -2.05
C LYS A 28 7.88 -2.13 -2.59
N LEU A 29 6.58 -2.37 -2.77
CA LEU A 29 5.64 -1.34 -3.23
C LEU A 29 5.63 -0.14 -2.28
N PHE A 30 5.63 -0.38 -0.97
CA PHE A 30 5.73 0.68 0.03
C PHE A 30 7.05 1.45 -0.08
N HIS A 31 8.18 0.72 -0.13
CA HIS A 31 9.53 1.26 -0.18
C HIS A 31 9.76 2.15 -1.42
N TYR A 32 9.19 1.76 -2.56
CA TYR A 32 9.27 2.53 -3.80
C TYR A 32 8.17 3.60 -3.95
N GLY A 33 7.34 3.80 -2.93
CA GLY A 33 6.26 4.80 -2.95
C GLY A 33 5.11 4.47 -3.90
N LEU A 34 5.03 3.22 -4.33
CA LEU A 34 4.02 2.68 -5.25
C LEU A 34 2.80 2.10 -4.52
N LEU A 35 2.84 1.93 -3.21
CA LEU A 35 1.68 1.50 -2.43
C LEU A 35 0.78 2.69 -2.11
N SER A 36 -0.50 2.58 -2.49
CA SER A 36 -1.55 3.56 -2.19
C SER A 36 -2.42 3.11 -1.03
N GLU A 37 -2.84 1.85 -1.02
CA GLU A 37 -3.71 1.32 0.03
C GLU A 37 -3.25 -0.08 0.45
N LEU A 38 -3.33 -0.38 1.74
CA LEU A 38 -3.06 -1.71 2.27
C LEU A 38 -4.15 -2.11 3.25
N PHE A 39 -4.87 -3.19 2.93
CA PHE A 39 -5.86 -3.78 3.82
C PHE A 39 -5.19 -4.85 4.67
N ILE A 40 -5.48 -4.83 5.96
CA ILE A 40 -4.88 -5.73 6.95
C ILE A 40 -5.99 -6.36 7.76
N HIS A 41 -6.20 -7.65 7.53
CA HIS A 41 -7.09 -8.46 8.33
C HIS A 41 -6.47 -8.67 9.72
N PRO A 42 -7.26 -8.68 10.81
CA PRO A 42 -6.76 -8.91 12.18
C PRO A 42 -5.98 -10.22 12.34
N GLU A 43 -6.29 -11.24 11.54
CA GLU A 43 -5.62 -12.54 11.57
C GLU A 43 -4.32 -12.58 10.75
N ASP A 44 -4.05 -11.54 9.94
CA ASP A 44 -2.86 -11.48 9.09
C ASP A 44 -1.62 -11.07 9.90
N LYS A 45 -0.71 -12.03 10.05
CA LYS A 45 0.54 -11.86 10.82
C LYS A 45 1.74 -11.51 9.94
N ASP A 46 1.63 -11.71 8.63
CA ASP A 46 2.77 -11.76 7.74
C ASP A 46 2.84 -10.56 6.80
N THR A 47 1.73 -9.93 6.44
CA THR A 47 1.71 -8.79 5.49
C THR A 47 2.67 -7.67 5.88
N LEU A 48 2.87 -7.44 7.18
CA LEU A 48 3.80 -6.42 7.70
C LEU A 48 5.20 -6.95 8.06
N LYS A 49 5.55 -8.19 7.70
CA LYS A 49 6.78 -8.88 8.14
C LYS A 49 8.06 -8.05 7.95
N PHE A 50 8.21 -7.40 6.81
CA PHE A 50 9.40 -6.62 6.45
C PHE A 50 9.37 -5.15 6.90
N PHE A 51 8.26 -4.68 7.47
CA PHE A 51 8.17 -3.33 8.01
C PHE A 51 8.95 -3.20 9.32
N SER A 52 9.20 -1.97 9.76
CA SER A 52 9.89 -1.73 11.03
C SER A 52 9.04 -2.18 12.23
N GLU A 53 9.70 -2.63 13.30
CA GLU A 53 9.01 -3.03 14.53
C GLU A 53 8.17 -1.89 15.14
N GLY A 54 8.63 -0.64 15.01
CA GLY A 54 7.87 0.53 15.43
C GLY A 54 6.56 0.66 14.67
N PHE A 55 6.59 0.44 13.35
CA PHE A 55 5.40 0.46 12.50
C PHE A 55 4.41 -0.65 12.89
N LYS A 56 4.89 -1.89 13.00
CA LYS A 56 4.05 -3.04 13.43
C LYS A 56 3.38 -2.78 14.78
N LYS A 57 4.13 -2.24 15.75
CA LYS A 57 3.60 -1.89 17.07
C LYS A 57 2.52 -0.80 17.01
N ALA A 58 2.69 0.21 16.16
CA ALA A 58 1.69 1.27 15.97
C ALA A 58 0.38 0.70 15.40
N ILE A 59 0.47 -0.13 14.36
CA ILE A 59 -0.69 -0.79 13.77
C ILE A 59 -1.41 -1.69 14.80
N LYS A 60 -0.65 -2.53 15.52
CA LYS A 60 -1.22 -3.40 16.55
C LYS A 60 -1.94 -2.62 17.65
N ARG A 61 -1.36 -1.50 18.11
CA ARG A 61 -1.99 -0.62 19.11
C ARG A 61 -3.30 -0.03 18.59
N TYR A 62 -3.33 0.42 17.34
CA TYR A 62 -4.55 0.92 16.71
C TYR A 62 -5.64 -0.18 16.64
N GLN A 63 -5.26 -1.39 16.22
CA GLN A 63 -6.20 -2.52 16.13
C GLN A 63 -6.81 -2.85 17.50
N MET A 64 -5.98 -2.93 18.54
CA MET A 64 -6.42 -3.22 19.90
C MET A 64 -7.32 -2.11 20.48
N ALA A 65 -6.99 -0.84 20.23
CA ALA A 65 -7.71 0.29 20.83
C ALA A 65 -9.02 0.62 20.10
N LEU A 66 -9.04 0.55 18.77
CA LEU A 66 -10.11 1.13 17.95
C LEU A 66 -10.77 0.13 17.01
N ALA A 67 -10.01 -0.81 16.44
CA ALA A 67 -10.56 -1.73 15.44
C ALA A 67 -11.39 -2.86 16.06
N LYS A 68 -11.06 -3.34 17.27
CA LYS A 68 -11.77 -4.44 17.96
C LYS A 68 -12.01 -5.65 17.03
N ASP A 69 -10.92 -6.20 16.50
CA ASP A 69 -10.93 -7.34 15.57
C ASP A 69 -11.61 -7.09 14.21
N ARG A 70 -11.78 -5.83 13.82
CA ARG A 70 -12.15 -5.47 12.45
C ARG A 70 -10.92 -5.32 11.57
N GLU A 71 -11.09 -5.63 10.28
CA GLU A 71 -10.11 -5.27 9.25
C GLU A 71 -9.84 -3.76 9.28
N ILE A 72 -8.58 -3.39 9.09
CA ILE A 72 -8.17 -1.99 8.94
C ILE A 72 -7.66 -1.77 7.52
N PHE A 73 -7.64 -0.51 7.10
CA PHE A 73 -6.92 -0.12 5.90
C PHE A 73 -5.92 0.98 6.24
N LEU A 74 -4.83 1.00 5.47
CA LEU A 74 -3.85 2.07 5.47
C LEU A 74 -4.01 2.84 4.16
N ASN A 75 -4.30 4.14 4.23
CA ASN A 75 -4.22 5.03 3.09
C ASN A 75 -2.83 5.70 3.10
N ILE A 76 -2.08 5.48 2.03
CA ILE A 76 -0.64 5.75 1.97
C ILE A 76 -0.37 6.78 0.89
N LEU A 77 0.09 7.96 1.31
CA LEU A 77 0.56 9.00 0.43
C LEU A 77 2.09 9.05 0.47
N SER A 78 2.71 8.52 -0.57
CA SER A 78 4.17 8.47 -0.68
C SER A 78 4.72 9.35 -1.79
N THR A 79 5.89 9.95 -1.53
CA THR A 79 6.77 10.46 -2.58
C THR A 79 7.42 9.29 -3.33
N HIS A 80 7.88 9.51 -4.56
CA HIS A 80 8.73 8.52 -5.24
C HIS A 80 10.17 8.67 -4.75
N PRO A 81 10.95 7.57 -4.68
CA PRO A 81 12.36 7.65 -4.43
C PRO A 81 13.07 8.35 -5.60
N TYR A 82 14.17 9.02 -5.28
CA TYR A 82 15.05 9.61 -6.28
C TYR A 82 16.26 8.70 -6.48
N PHE A 83 16.53 8.34 -7.73
CA PHE A 83 17.65 7.51 -8.14
C PHE A 83 18.80 8.38 -8.65
N ASN A 84 20.04 7.99 -8.35
CA ASN A 84 21.21 8.58 -8.99
C ASN A 84 21.44 7.99 -10.40
N GLN A 85 22.46 8.48 -11.09
CA GLN A 85 22.81 8.05 -12.45
C GLN A 85 23.22 6.56 -12.49
N GLU A 86 23.72 6.04 -11.38
CA GLU A 86 24.08 4.63 -11.19
C GLU A 86 22.88 3.73 -10.91
N GLY A 87 21.66 4.27 -10.84
CA GLY A 87 20.42 3.52 -10.61
C GLY A 87 20.17 3.12 -9.14
N SER A 88 20.98 3.63 -8.21
CA SER A 88 20.79 3.42 -6.77
C SER A 88 19.91 4.50 -6.14
N ILE A 89 19.18 4.15 -5.07
CA ILE A 89 18.32 5.10 -4.36
C ILE A 89 19.19 6.09 -3.60
N ARG A 90 19.13 7.37 -3.99
CA ARG A 90 19.82 8.47 -3.30
C ARG A 90 18.91 9.16 -2.27
N PHE A 91 17.61 9.26 -2.55
CA PHE A 91 16.63 9.68 -1.55
C PHE A 91 15.48 8.67 -1.48
N ALA A 92 15.26 8.11 -0.29
CA ALA A 92 14.19 7.16 -0.06
C ALA A 92 12.81 7.82 -0.18
N SER A 93 11.81 7.00 -0.54
CA SER A 93 10.40 7.37 -0.43
C SER A 93 10.06 7.82 0.99
N ARG A 94 9.25 8.86 1.10
CA ARG A 94 8.64 9.29 2.37
C ARG A 94 7.13 9.10 2.26
N SER A 95 6.56 8.47 3.27
CA SER A 95 5.13 8.12 3.30
C SER A 95 4.44 8.81 4.47
N TYR A 96 3.33 9.49 4.16
CA TYR A 96 2.29 9.83 5.12
C TYR A 96 1.24 8.72 5.12
N ILE A 97 0.79 8.28 6.29
CA ILE A 97 -0.06 7.10 6.44
C ILE A 97 -1.23 7.44 7.35
N GLU A 98 -2.43 7.26 6.83
CA GLU A 98 -3.68 7.33 7.59
C GLU A 98 -4.17 5.91 7.85
N ILE A 99 -4.61 5.64 9.07
CA ILE A 99 -5.16 4.34 9.47
C ILE A 99 -6.67 4.51 9.63
N GLY A 100 -7.43 3.68 8.92
CA GLY A 100 -8.88 3.63 9.03
C GLY A 100 -9.38 2.23 9.35
N ILE A 101 -10.66 2.14 9.75
CA ILE A 101 -11.34 0.86 9.96
C ILE A 101 -12.07 0.51 8.67
N SER A 102 -11.83 -0.68 8.14
CA SER A 102 -12.56 -1.19 6.98
C SER A 102 -13.97 -1.59 7.41
N THR A 103 -14.98 -1.13 6.68
CA THR A 103 -16.38 -1.52 6.92
C THR A 103 -16.78 -2.75 6.09
N GLY A 104 -15.83 -3.40 5.39
CA GLY A 104 -16.10 -4.51 4.48
C GLY A 104 -16.79 -4.12 3.16
N ILE A 105 -17.18 -2.85 3.01
CA ILE A 105 -17.92 -2.33 1.82
C ILE A 105 -16.97 -1.67 0.81
N ARG A 106 -15.74 -1.32 1.20
CA ARG A 106 -14.73 -0.66 0.35
C ARG A 106 -13.57 -1.59 0.00
N TYR A 107 -13.87 -2.69 -0.67
CA TYR A 107 -12.93 -3.14 -1.70
C TYR A 107 -13.19 -2.18 -2.86
N PRO A 108 -12.27 -1.28 -3.26
CA PRO A 108 -12.48 -0.51 -4.48
C PRO A 108 -12.80 -1.52 -5.58
N SER A 109 -14.01 -1.38 -6.11
CA SER A 109 -14.57 -2.32 -7.06
C SER A 109 -13.56 -2.52 -8.18
N MET A 110 -13.47 -3.76 -8.68
CA MET A 110 -12.64 -4.15 -9.84
C MET A 110 -13.03 -3.42 -11.15
N GLU A 111 -13.75 -2.30 -11.07
CA GLU A 111 -14.43 -1.61 -12.16
C GLU A 111 -13.96 -0.15 -12.30
N VAL A 112 -12.67 0.14 -12.11
CA VAL A 112 -12.11 1.32 -12.77
C VAL A 112 -11.42 0.82 -14.03
N PRO A 113 -12.04 0.98 -15.22
CA PRO A 113 -11.34 0.76 -16.47
C PRO A 113 -10.10 1.64 -16.44
N ILE A 114 -8.92 1.03 -16.45
CA ILE A 114 -7.68 1.76 -16.68
C ILE A 114 -7.83 2.32 -18.09
N PRO A 115 -7.91 3.64 -18.29
CA PRO A 115 -7.96 4.19 -19.63
C PRO A 115 -6.72 3.69 -20.35
N ALA A 116 -6.88 3.10 -21.54
CA ALA A 116 -5.74 2.76 -22.38
C ALA A 116 -4.95 4.06 -22.60
N THR A 117 -3.82 4.22 -21.93
CA THR A 117 -2.90 5.30 -22.26
C THR A 117 -2.29 4.94 -23.60
N GLU A 118 -2.61 5.71 -24.64
CA GLU A 118 -1.89 5.63 -25.90
C GLU A 118 -0.39 5.74 -25.62
N PRO A 119 0.46 4.87 -26.18
CA PRO A 119 1.90 4.98 -25.98
C PRO A 119 2.36 6.28 -26.63
N TYR A 120 2.73 7.27 -25.82
CA TYR A 120 3.48 8.42 -26.28
C TYR A 120 4.88 7.94 -26.66
N TRP A 121 5.06 7.58 -27.93
CA TRP A 121 6.37 7.56 -28.55
C TRP A 121 6.79 9.03 -28.73
N VAL A 122 7.74 9.48 -27.90
CA VAL A 122 8.48 10.74 -28.11
C VAL A 122 9.89 10.39 -28.54
#